data_AF-A0A919VP69-F1
#
_entry.id   AF-A0A919VP69-F1
#
_cell.length_a   1.000
_cell.length_b   1.000
_cell.length_c   1.000
_cell.angle_alpha   90.00
_cell.angle_beta   90.00
_cell.angle_gamma   90.00
#
_symmetry.space_group_name_H-M   'P 1'
#
loop_
_entity.id
_entity.type
_entity.pdbx_description
1 polymer ?
#
loop_
_entity_poly.entity_id
_entity_poly.type
_entity_poly.pdbx_seq_one_letter_code
_entity_poly.pdbx_strand_id
1 'polypeptide(L)'
;MIAVIIACEIGFWVLLGAGLVARYLLRARALSTALLVSVPLVDVVLLAVTAIDLRRGGEAGIAHGLAAVYIGVSLAFGHQLVDWADQRFAHRFAGGPAPVRPPRTGRAHAARERRQWLRHLLAFAVAATVLAVLTLIVGDLGRTVPLWAVMAPWSIALVIDFIVAFSYTLSPRS
;
A
#
# COMPACT_ATOMS: atom_id res chain seq x y z
N MET A 1 18.64 3.38 0.84
CA MET A 1 17.16 3.40 0.65
C MET A 1 16.63 2.25 -0.18
N ILE A 2 17.06 2.02 -1.43
CA ILE A 2 16.51 0.93 -2.28
C ILE A 2 16.61 -0.44 -1.59
N ALA A 3 17.76 -0.76 -0.98
CA ALA A 3 17.94 -1.99 -0.21
C ALA A 3 16.98 -2.13 0.99
N VAL A 4 16.60 -1.00 1.62
CA VAL A 4 15.66 -0.99 2.75
C VAL A 4 14.24 -1.26 2.26
N ILE A 5 13.84 -0.66 1.13
CA ILE A 5 12.56 -0.95 0.48
C ILE A 5 12.47 -2.43 0.12
N ILE A 6 13.53 -3.00 -0.47
CA ILE A 6 13.59 -4.42 -0.82
C ILE A 6 13.52 -5.29 0.44
N ALA A 7 14.26 -4.94 1.50
CA ALA A 7 14.21 -5.69 2.75
C ALA A 7 12.83 -5.65 3.41
N CYS A 8 12.16 -4.49 3.39
CA CYS A 8 10.78 -4.34 3.87
C CYS A 8 9.79 -5.15 3.02
N GLU A 9 9.95 -5.16 1.69
CA GLU A 9 9.12 -5.97 0.80
C GLU A 9 9.28 -7.46 1.10
N ILE A 10 10.52 -7.93 1.23
CA ILE A 10 10.80 -9.33 1.60
C ILE A 10 10.21 -9.63 2.99
N GLY A 11 10.43 -8.76 3.97
CA GLY A 11 9.91 -8.91 5.33
C GLY A 11 8.39 -8.98 5.37
N PHE A 12 7.71 -8.10 4.62
CA PHE A 12 6.27 -8.09 4.45
C PHE A 12 5.76 -9.43 3.94
N TRP A 13 6.30 -9.93 2.83
CA TRP A 13 5.86 -11.19 2.23
C TRP A 13 6.16 -12.40 3.12
N VAL A 14 7.32 -12.40 3.79
CA VAL A 14 7.70 -13.45 4.73
C VAL A 14 6.76 -13.48 5.94
N LEU A 15 6.46 -12.32 6.53
CA LEU A 15 5.53 -12.22 7.68
C LEU A 15 4.11 -12.61 7.28
N LEU A 16 3.63 -12.16 6.12
CA LEU A 16 2.31 -12.52 5.60
C LEU A 16 2.21 -14.03 5.37
N GLY A 17 3.21 -14.62 4.70
CA GLY A 17 3.27 -16.06 4.45
C GLY A 17 3.34 -16.87 5.75
N ALA A 18 4.22 -16.48 6.67
CA ALA A 18 4.36 -17.13 7.97
C ALA A 18 3.06 -17.03 8.80
N GLY A 19 2.40 -15.87 8.79
CA GLY A 19 1.13 -15.65 9.47
C GLY A 19 0.02 -16.54 8.94
N LEU A 20 -0.05 -16.74 7.62
CA LEU A 20 -1.03 -17.63 6.98
C LEU A 20 -0.71 -19.11 7.23
N VAL A 21 0.56 -19.50 7.17
CA VAL A 21 1.00 -20.87 7.52
C VAL A 21 0.66 -21.19 8.96
N ALA A 22 0.94 -20.28 9.90
CA ALA A 22 0.57 -20.44 11.30
C ALA A 22 -0.95 -20.59 11.49
N ARG A 23 -1.75 -19.84 10.73
CA ARG A 23 -3.21 -19.87 10.81
C ARG A 23 -3.81 -21.18 10.31
N TYR A 24 -3.34 -21.68 9.17
CA TYR A 24 -3.99 -22.79 8.46
C TYR A 24 -3.30 -24.15 8.70
N LEU A 25 -1.97 -24.20 8.76
CA LEU A 25 -1.24 -25.45 8.99
C LEU A 25 -1.08 -25.74 10.49
N LEU A 26 -0.69 -24.73 11.28
CA LEU A 26 -0.47 -24.89 12.72
C LEU A 26 -1.73 -24.64 13.57
N ARG A 27 -2.82 -24.15 12.95
CA ARG A 27 -4.07 -23.71 13.63
C ARG A 27 -3.83 -22.72 14.78
N ALA A 28 -2.67 -22.05 14.81
CA ALA A 28 -2.22 -21.16 15.87
C ALA A 28 -2.69 -19.73 15.57
N ARG A 29 -3.97 -19.45 15.82
CA ARG A 29 -4.58 -18.13 15.56
C ARG A 29 -3.85 -16.99 16.25
N ALA A 30 -3.41 -17.16 17.49
CA ALA A 30 -2.67 -16.13 18.22
C ALA A 30 -1.33 -15.77 17.56
N LEU A 31 -0.58 -16.78 17.09
CA LEU A 31 0.68 -16.57 16.38
C LEU A 31 0.45 -15.89 15.02
N SER A 32 -0.61 -16.30 14.31
CA SER A 32 -1.02 -15.65 13.07
C SER A 32 -1.37 -14.17 13.28
N THR A 33 -2.17 -13.84 14.30
CA THR A 33 -2.51 -12.46 14.63
C THR A 33 -1.27 -11.64 14.98
N ALA A 34 -0.36 -12.20 15.79
CA ALA A 34 0.90 -11.53 16.11
C ALA A 34 1.73 -11.23 14.85
N LEU A 35 1.87 -12.20 13.94
CA LEU A 35 2.62 -12.06 12.70
C LEU A 35 1.97 -11.05 11.72
N LEU A 36 0.64 -11.04 11.63
CA LEU A 36 -0.09 -10.10 10.76
C LEU A 36 -0.08 -8.67 11.32
N VAL A 37 -0.08 -8.49 12.65
CA VAL A 37 0.07 -7.16 13.28
C VAL A 37 1.49 -6.63 13.16
N SER A 38 2.51 -7.49 13.09
CA SER A 38 3.89 -7.04 12.82
C SER A 38 4.10 -6.49 11.40
N VAL A 39 3.20 -6.76 10.45
CA VAL A 39 3.29 -6.23 9.08
C VAL A 39 3.26 -4.68 9.05
N PRO A 40 2.23 -4.00 9.58
CA PRO A 40 2.24 -2.53 9.66
C PRO A 40 3.35 -1.98 10.58
N LEU A 41 3.87 -2.78 11.51
CA LEU A 41 5.02 -2.37 12.33
C LEU A 41 6.29 -2.21 11.49
N VAL A 42 6.51 -3.08 10.49
CA VAL A 42 7.63 -2.96 9.54
C VAL A 42 7.54 -1.65 8.74
N ASP A 43 6.33 -1.25 8.34
CA ASP A 43 6.10 0.03 7.64
C ASP A 43 6.42 1.24 8.52
N VAL A 44 6.06 1.19 9.81
CA VAL A 44 6.42 2.24 10.78
C VAL A 44 7.94 2.33 10.97
N VAL A 45 8.63 1.18 11.04
CA VAL A 45 10.10 1.15 11.13
C VAL A 45 10.74 1.74 9.88
N LEU A 46 10.24 1.40 8.68
CA LEU A 46 10.71 1.98 7.42
C LEU A 46 10.56 3.51 7.42
N LEU A 47 9.41 4.01 7.87
CA LEU A 47 9.16 5.45 7.98
C LEU A 47 10.14 6.12 8.95
N ALA A 48 10.37 5.51 10.11
CA ALA A 48 11.30 6.01 11.11
C ALA A 48 12.74 6.04 10.61
N VAL A 49 13.20 4.97 9.93
CA VAL A 49 14.54 4.90 9.32
C VAL A 49 14.69 6.00 8.27
N THR A 50 13.68 6.19 7.41
CA THR A 50 13.68 7.22 6.37
C THR A 50 13.79 8.63 6.98
N ALA A 51 13.05 8.89 8.06
CA ALA A 51 13.12 10.17 8.77
C ALA A 51 14.49 10.40 9.43
N ILE A 52 15.08 9.37 10.04
CA ILE A 52 16.41 9.46 10.67
C ILE A 52 17.50 9.70 9.61
N ASP A 53 17.44 9.00 8.48
CA ASP A 53 18.38 9.14 7.36
C ASP A 53 18.38 10.57 6.80
N LEU A 54 17.19 11.13 6.57
CA LEU A 54 17.03 12.51 6.10
C LEU A 54 17.53 13.53 7.14
N ARG A 55 17.30 13.30 8.43
CA ARG A 55 17.81 14.17 9.51
C ARG A 55 19.31 14.13 9.68
N ARG A 56 19.97 13.00 9.36
CA ARG A 56 21.43 12.86 9.44
C ARG A 56 22.17 13.52 8.27
N GLY A 57 21.44 14.17 7.37
CA GLY A 57 22.01 14.90 6.26
C GLY A 57 22.05 14.11 4.95
N GLY A 58 21.37 12.95 4.87
CA GLY A 58 21.18 12.24 3.61
C GLY A 58 20.58 13.13 2.53
N GLU A 59 21.01 12.98 1.28
CA GLU A 59 20.39 13.71 0.17
C GLU A 59 18.96 13.22 -0.04
N ALA A 60 18.02 14.16 0.05
CA ALA A 60 16.62 13.93 -0.24
C ALA A 60 16.46 13.70 -1.75
N GLY A 61 16.47 12.42 -2.14
CA GLY A 61 16.36 12.00 -3.53
C GLY A 61 15.01 11.36 -3.86
N ILE A 62 14.85 11.01 -5.14
CA ILE A 62 13.67 10.29 -5.65
C ILE A 62 13.39 9.00 -4.88
N ALA A 63 14.44 8.33 -4.37
CA ALA A 63 14.30 7.10 -3.59
C ALA A 63 13.50 7.29 -2.29
N HIS A 64 13.67 8.44 -1.61
CA HIS A 64 12.88 8.76 -0.41
C HIS A 64 11.44 9.11 -0.78
N GLY A 65 11.24 9.76 -1.93
CA GLY A 65 9.92 9.99 -2.52
C GLY A 65 9.15 8.68 -2.78
N LEU A 66 9.83 7.72 -3.41
CA LEU A 66 9.28 6.38 -3.68
C LEU A 66 8.99 5.59 -2.40
N ALA A 67 9.77 5.77 -1.33
CA ALA A 67 9.47 5.15 -0.05
C ALA A 67 8.15 5.66 0.55
N ALA A 68 7.86 6.97 0.42
CA ALA A 68 6.58 7.52 0.86
C ALA A 68 5.40 7.00 0.03
N VAL A 69 5.57 6.90 -1.29
CA VAL A 69 4.58 6.27 -2.20
C VAL A 69 4.32 4.83 -1.77
N TYR A 70 5.38 4.06 -1.52
CA TYR A 70 5.29 2.67 -1.08
C TYR A 70 4.47 2.54 0.21
N ILE A 71 4.76 3.34 1.23
CA ILE A 71 4.00 3.36 2.49
C ILE A 71 2.54 3.70 2.25
N GLY A 72 2.25 4.70 1.41
CA GLY A 72 0.88 5.08 1.05
C GLY A 72 0.12 3.93 0.41
N VAL A 73 0.75 3.22 -0.53
CA VAL A 73 0.17 2.05 -1.19
C VAL A 73 -0.01 0.88 -0.21
N SER A 74 0.99 0.58 0.62
CA SER A 74 0.91 -0.48 1.63
C SER A 74 -0.25 -0.24 2.60
N LEU A 75 -0.40 0.98 3.13
CA LEU A 75 -1.47 1.30 4.06
C LEU A 75 -2.86 1.30 3.42
N ALA A 76 -2.99 1.81 2.19
CA ALA A 76 -4.29 1.89 1.52
C ALA A 76 -4.77 0.53 0.98
N PHE A 77 -3.86 -0.34 0.53
CA PHE A 77 -4.18 -1.62 -0.08
C PHE A 77 -3.87 -2.84 0.80
N GLY A 78 -3.20 -2.66 1.94
CA GLY A 78 -2.73 -3.73 2.81
C GLY A 78 -3.85 -4.66 3.27
N HIS A 79 -4.97 -4.11 3.75
CA HIS A 79 -6.12 -4.92 4.16
C HIS A 79 -6.66 -5.79 3.01
N GLN A 80 -6.75 -5.23 1.80
CA GLN A 80 -7.20 -5.98 0.64
C GLN A 80 -6.22 -7.07 0.22
N LEU A 81 -4.92 -6.82 0.36
CA LEU A 81 -3.88 -7.80 0.07
C LEU A 81 -3.92 -8.96 1.07
N VAL A 82 -4.08 -8.66 2.36
CA VAL A 82 -4.24 -9.66 3.42
C VAL A 82 -5.50 -10.49 3.20
N ASP A 83 -6.65 -9.85 2.94
CA ASP A 83 -7.91 -10.56 2.64
C ASP A 83 -7.77 -11.46 1.40
N TRP A 84 -7.13 -10.96 0.35
CA TRP A 84 -6.90 -11.71 -0.88
C TRP A 84 -6.01 -12.93 -0.63
N ALA A 85 -4.93 -12.76 0.14
CA ALA A 85 -4.01 -13.83 0.49
C ALA A 85 -4.70 -14.86 1.39
N ASP A 86 -5.50 -14.42 2.37
CA ASP A 86 -6.29 -15.26 3.26
C ASP A 86 -7.29 -16.12 2.48
N GLN A 87 -8.07 -15.51 1.57
CA GLN A 87 -8.99 -16.24 0.71
C GLN A 87 -8.27 -17.28 -0.17
N ARG A 88 -7.09 -16.93 -0.70
CA ARG A 88 -6.31 -17.83 -1.56
C ARG A 88 -5.79 -19.04 -0.77
N PHE A 89 -5.26 -18.79 0.42
CA PHE A 89 -4.76 -19.83 1.31
C PHE A 89 -5.89 -20.71 1.83
N ALA A 90 -7.02 -20.11 2.24
CA ALA A 90 -8.19 -20.85 2.67
C ALA A 90 -8.70 -21.79 1.58
N HIS A 91 -8.80 -21.32 0.34
CA HIS A 91 -9.22 -22.16 -0.79
C HIS A 91 -8.25 -23.31 -1.07
N ARG A 92 -6.93 -23.06 -1.03
CA ARG A 92 -5.91 -24.06 -1.39
C ARG A 92 -5.63 -25.08 -0.28
N PHE A 93 -5.63 -24.65 0.99
CA PHE A 93 -5.14 -25.47 2.12
C PHE A 93 -6.21 -25.84 3.13
N ALA A 94 -7.38 -25.18 3.12
CA ALA A 94 -8.43 -25.39 4.11
C ALA A 94 -9.81 -25.72 3.49
N GLY A 95 -9.86 -26.03 2.19
CA GLY A 95 -11.11 -26.35 1.48
C GLY A 95 -12.10 -25.18 1.41
N GLY A 96 -11.62 -23.94 1.58
CA GLY A 96 -12.45 -22.74 1.52
C GLY A 96 -13.07 -22.53 0.13
N PRO A 97 -14.13 -21.71 0.03
CA PRO A 97 -14.80 -21.44 -1.24
C PRO A 97 -13.85 -20.79 -2.25
N ALA A 98 -14.14 -20.99 -3.54
CA ALA A 98 -13.35 -20.41 -4.61
C ALA A 98 -13.30 -18.87 -4.50
N PRO A 99 -12.16 -18.22 -4.79
CA PRO A 99 -12.01 -16.77 -4.72
C PRO A 99 -13.07 -16.06 -5.55
N VAL A 100 -13.81 -15.14 -4.91
CA VAL A 100 -14.91 -14.42 -5.55
C VAL A 100 -14.37 -13.54 -6.67
N ARG A 101 -14.85 -13.74 -7.90
CA ARG A 101 -14.46 -12.93 -9.04
C ARG A 101 -15.11 -11.54 -8.93
N PRO A 102 -14.38 -10.45 -9.19
CA PRO A 102 -14.96 -9.11 -9.14
C PRO A 102 -16.06 -8.95 -10.19
N PRO A 103 -17.15 -8.22 -9.88
CA PRO A 103 -18.24 -7.96 -10.82
C PRO A 103 -17.71 -7.20 -12.04
N ARG A 104 -18.06 -7.69 -13.24
CA ARG A 104 -17.55 -7.19 -14.53
C ARG A 104 -18.50 -6.26 -15.27
N THR A 105 -19.78 -6.21 -14.89
CA THR A 105 -20.80 -5.42 -15.58
C THR A 105 -21.75 -4.73 -14.58
N GLY A 106 -22.45 -3.72 -15.06
CA GLY A 106 -23.52 -3.04 -14.33
C GLY A 106 -23.09 -2.19 -13.12
N ARG A 107 -24.06 -1.86 -12.27
CA ARG A 107 -23.90 -0.92 -11.14
C ARG A 107 -22.90 -1.40 -10.08
N ALA A 108 -22.78 -2.71 -9.89
CA ALA A 108 -21.82 -3.31 -8.95
C ALA A 108 -20.36 -3.12 -9.41
N HIS A 109 -20.11 -3.16 -10.72
CA HIS A 109 -18.80 -2.86 -11.29
C HIS A 109 -18.43 -1.39 -11.07
N ALA A 110 -19.32 -0.45 -11.41
CA ALA A 110 -19.09 0.98 -11.19
C ALA A 110 -18.84 1.33 -9.71
N ALA A 111 -19.60 0.72 -8.78
CA ALA A 111 -19.38 0.93 -7.34
C ALA A 111 -18.02 0.42 -6.86
N ARG A 112 -17.54 -0.71 -7.41
CA ARG A 112 -16.21 -1.24 -7.11
C ARG A 112 -15.11 -0.31 -7.63
N GLU A 113 -15.22 0.17 -8.86
CA GLU A 113 -14.24 1.10 -9.45
C GLU A 113 -14.13 2.40 -8.63
N ARG A 114 -15.26 2.97 -8.18
CA ARG A 114 -15.23 4.14 -7.27
C ARG A 114 -14.56 3.84 -5.94
N ARG A 115 -14.81 2.67 -5.34
CA ARG A 115 -14.13 2.26 -4.10
C ARG A 115 -12.63 2.08 -4.31
N GLN A 116 -12.23 1.53 -5.46
CA GLN A 116 -10.82 1.39 -5.82
C GLN A 116 -10.16 2.76 -5.99
N TRP A 117 -10.83 3.70 -6.65
CA TRP A 117 -10.36 5.07 -6.78
C TRP A 117 -10.23 5.78 -5.43
N LEU A 118 -11.22 5.66 -4.53
CA LEU A 118 -11.12 6.24 -3.18
C LEU A 118 -9.93 5.69 -2.39
N ARG A 119 -9.57 4.41 -2.58
CA ARG A 119 -8.36 3.82 -1.98
C ARG A 119 -7.08 4.36 -2.61
N HIS A 120 -7.06 4.55 -3.92
CA HIS A 120 -5.93 5.18 -4.59
C HIS A 120 -5.75 6.63 -4.13
N LEU A 121 -6.83 7.38 -3.97
CA LEU A 121 -6.81 8.71 -3.37
C LEU A 121 -6.28 8.67 -1.93
N LEU A 122 -6.71 7.69 -1.12
CA LEU A 122 -6.19 7.50 0.23
C LEU A 122 -4.68 7.23 0.22
N ALA A 123 -4.20 6.35 -0.67
CA ALA A 123 -2.78 6.05 -0.84
C ALA A 123 -1.98 7.31 -1.17
N PHE A 124 -2.50 8.10 -2.11
CA PHE A 124 -1.93 9.38 -2.51
C PHE A 124 -1.87 10.37 -1.34
N ALA A 125 -2.97 10.51 -0.59
CA ALA A 125 -3.06 11.42 0.55
C ALA A 125 -2.09 11.03 1.68
N VAL A 126 -1.97 9.73 1.98
CA VAL A 126 -1.02 9.22 2.99
C VAL A 126 0.41 9.52 2.57
N ALA A 127 0.78 9.22 1.33
CA ALA A 127 2.12 9.49 0.82
C ALA A 127 2.43 11.00 0.79
N ALA A 128 1.49 11.84 0.37
CA ALA A 128 1.64 13.30 0.40
C ALA A 128 1.82 13.81 1.85
N THR A 129 1.07 13.24 2.81
CA THR A 129 1.22 13.57 4.23
C THR A 129 2.60 13.17 4.76
N VAL A 130 3.08 11.98 4.41
CA VAL A 130 4.43 11.53 4.76
C VAL A 130 5.49 12.47 4.18
N LEU A 131 5.39 12.83 2.91
CA LEU A 131 6.33 13.78 2.28
C LEU A 131 6.28 15.17 2.92
N ALA A 132 5.09 15.65 3.30
CA ALA A 132 4.94 16.92 4.02
C ALA A 132 5.64 16.85 5.39
N VAL A 133 5.44 15.78 6.15
CA VAL A 133 6.11 15.57 7.44
C VAL A 133 7.63 15.51 7.25
N LEU A 134 8.12 14.76 6.27
CA LEU A 134 9.57 14.70 5.97
C LEU A 134 10.12 16.06 5.56
N THR A 135 9.38 16.85 4.78
CA THR A 135 9.75 18.21 4.40
C THR A 135 9.89 19.12 5.62
N LEU A 136 8.93 19.05 6.55
CA LEU A 136 8.97 19.81 7.81
C LEU A 136 10.14 19.39 8.71
N ILE A 137 10.46 18.09 8.75
CA ILE A 137 11.58 17.55 9.53
C ILE A 137 12.94 18.01 8.97
N VAL A 138 13.07 18.08 7.65
CA VAL A 138 14.31 18.52 6.98
C VAL A 138 14.50 20.03 7.11
N GLY A 139 13.42 20.82 7.08
CA GLY A 139 13.47 22.27 7.28
C GLY A 139 14.10 23.07 6.13
N ASP A 140 14.41 22.43 5.00
CA ASP A 140 15.02 23.03 3.82
C ASP A 140 14.20 22.71 2.57
N LEU A 141 13.52 23.71 2.03
CA LEU A 141 12.67 23.59 0.85
C LEU A 141 13.47 23.24 -0.41
N GLY A 142 14.71 23.75 -0.56
CA GLY A 142 15.55 23.49 -1.72
C GLY A 142 15.98 22.03 -1.80
N ARG A 143 16.31 21.43 -0.63
CA ARG A 143 16.65 20.01 -0.55
C ARG A 143 15.46 19.07 -0.75
N THR A 144 14.23 19.54 -0.56
CA THR A 144 13.04 18.69 -0.59
C THR A 144 12.32 18.70 -1.94
N VAL A 145 12.73 19.53 -2.90
CA VAL A 145 12.17 19.51 -4.26
C VAL A 145 12.21 18.11 -4.92
N PRO A 146 13.32 17.35 -4.85
CA PRO A 146 13.38 16.02 -5.48
C PRO A 146 12.49 14.97 -4.79
N LEU A 147 12.16 15.13 -3.50
CA LEU A 147 11.23 14.27 -2.77
C LEU A 147 9.83 14.32 -3.38
N TRP A 148 9.40 15.51 -3.82
CA TRP A 148 8.06 15.73 -4.37
C TRP A 148 7.94 15.40 -5.86
N ALA A 149 9.06 15.21 -6.58
CA ALA A 149 9.07 14.94 -8.01
C ALA A 149 8.24 13.70 -8.41
N VAL A 150 8.12 12.71 -7.52
CA VAL A 150 7.31 11.50 -7.73
C VAL A 150 5.80 11.74 -7.68
N MET A 151 5.34 12.82 -7.05
CA MET A 151 3.91 13.11 -6.91
C MET A 151 3.28 13.60 -8.21
N ALA A 152 4.02 14.33 -9.03
CA ALA A 152 3.52 14.86 -10.31
C ALA A 152 3.02 13.74 -11.26
N PRO A 153 3.84 12.75 -11.67
CA PRO A 153 3.35 11.67 -12.52
C PRO A 153 2.26 10.83 -11.84
N TRP A 154 2.31 10.66 -10.51
CA TRP A 154 1.30 9.89 -9.80
C TRP A 154 -0.06 10.61 -9.72
N SER A 155 -0.07 11.95 -9.63
CA SER A 155 -1.30 12.74 -9.72
C SER A 155 -1.98 12.61 -11.08
N ILE A 156 -1.20 12.53 -12.17
CA ILE A 156 -1.73 12.29 -13.52
C ILE A 156 -2.42 10.92 -13.55
N ALA A 157 -1.78 9.88 -13.02
CA ALA A 157 -2.39 8.56 -12.89
C ALA A 157 -3.70 8.60 -12.07
N LEU A 158 -3.71 9.32 -10.94
CA LEU A 158 -4.90 9.48 -10.10
C LEU A 158 -6.06 10.19 -10.82
N VAL A 159 -5.76 11.19 -11.64
CA VAL A 159 -6.76 11.90 -12.46
C VAL A 159 -7.29 11.02 -13.59
N ILE A 160 -6.42 10.26 -14.25
CA ILE A 160 -6.83 9.29 -15.27
C ILE A 160 -7.76 8.24 -14.62
N ASP A 161 -7.37 7.68 -13.48
CA ASP A 161 -8.18 6.70 -12.75
C ASP A 161 -9.51 7.30 -12.26
N PHE A 162 -9.54 8.59 -11.89
CA PHE A 162 -10.77 9.30 -11.59
C PHE A 162 -11.71 9.32 -12.79
N ILE A 163 -11.21 9.75 -13.95
CA ILE A 163 -11.98 9.85 -15.18
C ILE A 163 -12.54 8.47 -15.56
N VAL A 164 -11.71 7.42 -15.50
CA VAL A 164 -12.12 6.05 -15.82
C VAL A 164 -13.17 5.52 -14.83
N ALA A 165 -12.92 5.63 -13.52
CA ALA A 165 -13.82 5.12 -12.50
C ALA A 165 -15.18 5.81 -12.51
N PHE A 166 -15.21 7.12 -12.76
CA PHE A 166 -16.46 7.90 -12.85
C PHE A 166 -17.14 7.77 -14.22
N SER A 167 -16.40 7.51 -15.30
CA SER A 167 -16.97 7.21 -16.62
C SER A 167 -17.92 6.00 -16.58
N TYR A 168 -17.57 4.94 -15.86
CA TYR A 168 -18.45 3.77 -15.65
C TYR A 168 -19.72 4.07 -14.84
N THR A 169 -19.77 5.21 -14.16
CA THR A 169 -20.99 5.67 -13.46
C THR A 169 -21.96 6.34 -14.42
N LEU A 170 -21.46 6.98 -15.48
CA LEU A 170 -22.26 7.66 -16.51
C LEU A 170 -22.64 6.72 -17.67
N SER A 171 -21.74 5.80 -18.03
CA SER A 171 -21.97 4.75 -19.02
C SER A 171 -21.69 3.39 -18.40
N PRO A 172 -22.66 2.81 -17.67
CA PRO A 172 -22.49 1.47 -17.13
C PRO A 172 -22.30 0.51 -18.30
N ARG A 173 -21.16 -0.19 -18.35
CA ARG A 173 -20.95 -1.30 -19.29
C ARG A 173 -22.09 -2.30 -19.10
N SER A 174 -22.95 -2.38 -20.11
CA SER A 174 -24.02 -3.36 -20.28
C SER A 174 -23.44 -4.73 -20.59
#